data_AF-A0AAU4DKA5-F1
#
_entry.id   AF-A0AAU4DKA5-F1
#
_cell.length_a   1.000
_cell.length_b   1.000
_cell.length_c   1.000
_cell.angle_alpha   90.00
_cell.angle_beta   90.00
_cell.angle_gamma   90.00
#
_symmetry.space_group_name_H-M   'P 1'
#
loop_
_entity.id
_entity.type
_entity.pdbx_description
1 polymer ?
#
loop_
_entity_poly.entity_id
_entity_poly.type
_entity_poly.pdbx_seq_one_letter_code
_entity_poly.pdbx_strand_id
1 'polypeptide(L)'
;MDVGALAHAVWVVLLPVMLFVSLLRFLFVRGIRTGPLLVLLLWSGAALWQGYGTGPGWLVPAAYGVLGLALLEILVVLVKVVRVRVVTPEGLRHLVAAARESTGRVVMMLAVVPNGNLLVEEVPPGTGSRSVRLTEGCPLCFVEGVASELVGAGGPVVEEYRARLAGGVNQLLFLRRLAPGAPWEYRLDDAAGRPAVHRNPGCPQHGGRLL
;
A
#
# COMPACT_ATOMS: atom_id res chain seq x y z
N MET A 1 6.08 33.23 42.11
CA MET A 1 6.34 32.53 40.84
C MET A 1 5.16 32.79 39.92
N ASP A 2 5.42 33.38 38.77
CA ASP A 2 4.37 33.76 37.83
C ASP A 2 3.89 32.53 37.04
N VAL A 3 2.63 32.15 37.24
CA VAL A 3 2.03 30.96 36.63
C VAL A 3 2.07 31.05 35.09
N GLY A 4 2.02 32.27 34.55
CA GLY A 4 2.13 32.50 33.11
C GLY A 4 3.51 32.15 32.52
N ALA A 5 4.59 32.43 33.25
CA ALA A 5 5.95 32.14 32.80
C ALA A 5 6.24 30.64 32.77
N LEU A 6 5.76 29.89 33.77
CA LEU A 6 5.84 28.43 33.80
C LEU A 6 5.04 27.81 32.66
N ALA A 7 3.82 28.29 32.43
CA ALA A 7 2.98 27.79 31.33
C ALA A 7 3.67 28.00 29.98
N HIS A 8 4.28 29.17 29.74
CA HIS A 8 4.97 29.47 28.51
C HIS A 8 6.20 28.57 28.30
N ALA A 9 7.02 28.35 29.34
CA ALA A 9 8.18 27.47 29.27
C ALA A 9 7.78 26.02 28.95
N VAL A 10 6.70 25.52 29.55
CA VAL A 10 6.15 24.20 29.26
C VAL A 10 5.72 24.11 27.79
N TRP A 11 5.01 25.12 27.27
CA TRP A 11 4.58 25.14 25.87
C TRP A 11 5.74 25.13 24.89
N VAL A 12 6.80 25.90 25.15
CA VAL A 12 8.00 25.96 24.28
C VAL A 12 8.67 24.59 24.10
N VAL A 13 8.63 23.74 25.12
CA VAL A 13 9.22 22.38 25.06
C VAL A 13 8.22 21.36 24.52
N LEU A 14 6.95 21.45 24.92
CA LEU A 14 5.95 20.45 24.58
C LEU A 14 5.60 20.47 23.09
N LEU A 15 5.52 21.66 22.50
CA LEU A 15 5.10 21.86 21.11
C LEU A 15 6.04 21.20 20.07
N PRO A 16 7.38 21.37 20.13
CA PRO A 16 8.29 20.67 19.21
C PRO A 16 8.28 19.15 19.41
N VAL A 17 8.13 18.68 20.65
CA VAL A 17 8.01 17.25 20.95
C VAL A 17 6.75 16.68 20.31
N MET A 18 5.60 17.37 20.45
CA MET A 18 4.34 16.93 19.84
C MET A 18 4.39 16.99 18.31
N LEU A 19 5.02 18.01 17.72
CA LEU A 19 5.29 18.10 16.29
C LEU A 19 6.11 16.92 15.80
N PHE A 20 7.21 16.62 16.48
CA PHE A 20 8.12 15.53 16.12
C PHE A 20 7.45 14.16 16.24
N VAL A 21 6.73 13.90 17.34
CA VAL A 21 5.98 12.65 17.54
C VAL A 21 4.86 12.51 16.49
N SER A 22 4.18 13.59 16.16
CA SER A 22 3.13 13.58 15.12
C SER A 22 3.71 13.32 13.74
N LEU A 23 4.87 13.92 13.43
CA LEU A 23 5.60 13.67 12.18
C LEU A 23 6.05 12.21 12.10
N LEU A 24 6.68 11.67 13.14
CA LEU A 24 7.06 10.27 13.19
C LEU A 24 5.84 9.37 12.99
N ARG A 25 4.74 9.64 13.70
CA ARG A 25 3.50 8.87 13.54
C ARG A 25 2.97 8.94 12.11
N PHE A 26 3.04 10.11 11.47
CA PHE A 26 2.65 10.28 10.07
C PHE A 26 3.56 9.48 9.11
N LEU A 27 4.88 9.50 9.32
CA LEU A 27 5.85 8.78 8.49
C LEU A 27 5.80 7.25 8.68
N PHE A 28 5.64 6.77 9.92
CA PHE A 28 5.65 5.34 10.23
C PHE A 28 4.30 4.66 9.99
N VAL A 29 3.19 5.40 10.05
CA VAL A 29 1.88 4.84 9.68
C VAL A 29 1.75 4.88 8.15
N ARG A 30 2.13 3.78 7.49
CA ARG A 30 2.01 3.64 6.03
C ARG A 30 0.58 3.94 5.54
N GLY A 31 0.46 4.96 4.69
CA GLY A 31 -0.78 5.39 4.03
C GLY A 31 -1.35 6.71 4.57
N ILE A 32 -1.98 7.51 3.70
CA ILE A 32 -2.61 8.78 4.10
C ILE A 32 -3.83 8.48 4.97
N ARG A 33 -3.71 8.71 6.27
CA ARG A 33 -4.84 8.69 7.21
C ARG A 33 -5.21 10.12 7.58
N THR A 34 -6.50 10.43 7.49
CA THR A 34 -7.05 11.76 7.82
C THR A 34 -6.75 12.15 9.27
N GLY A 35 -6.83 11.22 10.22
CA GLY A 35 -6.58 11.50 11.65
C GLY A 35 -5.18 12.06 11.94
N PRO A 36 -4.09 11.32 11.66
CA PRO A 36 -2.72 11.80 11.83
C PRO A 36 -2.43 13.11 11.08
N LEU A 37 -3.00 13.29 9.87
CA LEU A 37 -2.85 14.53 9.11
C LEU A 37 -3.47 15.72 9.84
N LEU A 38 -4.69 15.58 10.36
CA LEU A 38 -5.36 16.65 11.12
C LEU A 38 -4.58 17.02 12.38
N VAL A 39 -4.05 16.02 13.11
CA VAL A 39 -3.22 16.26 14.29
C VAL A 39 -1.94 16.99 13.93
N LEU A 40 -1.28 16.60 12.82
CA LEU A 40 -0.09 17.28 12.32
C LEU A 40 -0.39 18.74 11.94
N LEU A 41 -1.48 18.99 11.22
CA LEU A 41 -1.92 20.33 10.84
C LEU A 41 -2.23 21.20 12.07
N LEU A 42 -2.88 20.63 13.08
CA LEU A 42 -3.19 21.32 14.33
C LEU A 42 -1.91 21.78 15.04
N TRP A 43 -0.93 20.88 15.20
CA TRP A 43 0.33 21.22 15.88
C TRP A 43 1.18 22.18 15.07
N SER A 44 1.24 22.03 13.75
CA SER A 44 1.91 23.00 12.87
C SER A 44 1.25 24.38 12.94
N GLY A 45 -0.08 24.45 12.99
CA GLY A 45 -0.82 25.70 13.17
C GLY A 45 -0.51 26.37 14.50
N ALA A 46 -0.50 25.60 15.60
CA ALA A 46 -0.13 26.10 16.92
C ALA A 46 1.33 26.61 16.96
N ALA A 47 2.26 25.89 16.32
CA ALA A 47 3.65 26.27 16.22
C ALA A 47 3.84 27.59 15.45
N LEU A 48 3.13 27.75 14.34
CA LEU A 48 3.15 28.99 13.54
C LEU A 48 2.56 30.15 14.33
N TRP A 49 1.39 29.96 14.96
CA TRP A 49 0.76 30.97 15.80
C TRP A 49 1.69 31.44 16.92
N GLN A 50 2.32 30.50 17.63
CA GLN A 50 3.27 30.83 18.70
C GLN A 50 4.56 31.46 18.15
N GLY A 51 5.09 30.97 17.04
CA GLY A 51 6.33 31.47 16.43
C GLY A 51 6.22 32.89 15.83
N TYR A 52 5.04 33.27 15.30
CA TYR A 52 4.76 34.65 14.87
C TYR A 52 4.33 35.56 16.03
N GLY A 53 3.91 34.99 17.15
CA GLY A 53 3.51 35.71 18.36
C GLY A 53 4.69 35.96 19.31
N THR A 54 4.50 35.57 20.57
CA THR A 54 5.47 35.78 21.66
C THR A 54 6.51 34.66 21.79
N GLY A 55 6.44 33.65 20.93
CA GLY A 55 7.27 32.46 21.04
C GLY A 55 8.59 32.54 20.29
N PRO A 56 9.39 31.47 20.35
CA PRO A 56 10.65 31.38 19.65
C PRO A 56 10.46 31.39 18.13
N GLY A 57 11.13 32.31 17.43
CA GLY A 57 11.03 32.44 15.98
C GLY A 57 11.47 31.20 15.19
N TRP A 58 12.25 30.30 15.80
CA TRP A 58 12.67 29.03 15.17
C TRP A 58 11.50 28.04 14.98
N LEU A 59 10.38 28.21 15.70
CA LEU A 59 9.19 27.39 15.50
C LEU A 59 8.61 27.55 14.09
N VAL A 60 8.77 28.73 13.48
CA VAL A 60 8.26 29.03 12.14
C VAL A 60 8.93 28.13 11.07
N PRO A 61 10.27 28.13 10.90
CA PRO A 61 10.92 27.24 9.94
C PRO A 61 10.74 25.75 10.28
N ALA A 62 10.66 25.37 11.57
CA ALA A 62 10.39 23.99 11.96
C ALA A 62 9.00 23.51 11.50
N ALA A 63 7.96 24.32 11.72
CA ALA A 63 6.61 24.02 11.28
C ALA A 63 6.50 23.92 9.75
N TYR A 64 7.14 24.84 9.01
CA TYR A 64 7.20 24.76 7.56
C TYR A 64 7.94 23.52 7.06
N GLY A 65 9.04 23.12 7.70
CA GLY A 65 9.76 21.89 7.36
C GLY A 65 8.90 20.64 7.53
N VAL A 66 8.16 20.56 8.64
CA VAL A 66 7.22 19.46 8.92
C VAL A 66 6.09 19.41 7.87
N LEU A 67 5.49 20.56 7.56
CA LEU A 67 4.45 20.65 6.53
C LEU A 67 4.98 20.30 5.13
N GLY A 68 6.18 20.75 4.79
CA GLY A 68 6.85 20.43 3.52
C GLY A 68 7.09 18.92 3.37
N LEU A 69 7.56 18.25 4.42
CA LEU A 69 7.76 16.79 4.40
C LEU A 69 6.42 16.05 4.27
N ALA A 70 5.38 16.51 4.97
CA ALA A 70 4.04 15.94 4.84
C ALA A 70 3.47 16.10 3.43
N LEU A 71 3.66 17.26 2.81
CA LEU A 71 3.27 17.52 1.42
C LEU A 71 4.03 16.62 0.44
N LEU A 72 5.34 16.42 0.65
CA LEU A 72 6.15 15.53 -0.17
C LEU A 72 5.63 14.09 -0.11
N GLU A 73 5.31 13.57 1.07
CA GLU A 73 4.70 12.24 1.23
C GLU A 73 3.34 12.14 0.53
N ILE A 74 2.48 13.15 0.66
CA ILE A 74 1.20 13.19 -0.06
C ILE A 74 1.43 13.16 -1.57
N LEU A 75 2.40 13.92 -2.08
CA LEU A 75 2.74 13.94 -3.50
C LEU A 75 3.28 12.58 -3.97
N VAL A 76 4.15 11.93 -3.19
CA VAL A 76 4.66 10.59 -3.49
C VAL A 76 3.53 9.57 -3.55
N VAL A 77 2.60 9.61 -2.59
CA VAL A 77 1.42 8.74 -2.59
C VAL A 77 0.52 9.06 -3.79
N LEU A 78 0.28 10.33 -4.09
CA LEU A 78 -0.55 10.75 -5.22
C LEU A 78 0.05 10.27 -6.54
N VAL A 79 1.36 10.42 -6.75
CA VAL A 79 2.06 9.91 -7.94
C VAL A 79 1.90 8.40 -8.04
N LYS A 80 2.00 7.66 -6.92
CA LYS A 80 1.76 6.21 -6.90
C LYS A 80 0.32 5.85 -7.28
N VAL A 81 -0.66 6.62 -6.82
CA VAL A 81 -2.09 6.43 -7.13
C VAL A 81 -2.41 6.79 -8.59
N VAL A 82 -1.88 7.89 -9.12
CA VAL A 82 -2.09 8.32 -10.51
C VAL A 82 -1.45 7.33 -11.50
N ARG A 83 -0.39 6.62 -11.10
CA ARG A 83 0.20 5.54 -11.90
C ARG A 83 -0.64 4.27 -11.93
N VAL A 84 -1.74 4.18 -11.18
CA VAL A 84 -2.65 3.03 -11.24
C VAL A 84 -3.35 3.06 -12.58
N ARG A 85 -3.00 2.11 -13.46
CA ARG A 85 -3.70 1.94 -14.73
C ARG A 85 -4.98 1.17 -14.49
N VAL A 86 -6.09 1.70 -15.01
CA VAL A 86 -7.32 0.93 -15.11
C VAL A 86 -7.19 0.02 -16.35
N VAL A 87 -7.29 -1.28 -16.15
CA VAL A 87 -7.11 -2.28 -17.22
C VAL A 87 -8.26 -3.27 -17.15
N THR A 88 -8.74 -3.71 -18.31
CA THR A 88 -9.75 -4.78 -18.38
C THR A 88 -9.14 -6.13 -17.99
N PRO A 89 -9.92 -7.06 -17.43
CA PRO A 89 -9.44 -8.41 -17.14
C PRO A 89 -8.78 -9.09 -18.35
N GLU A 90 -9.32 -8.89 -19.55
CA GLU A 90 -8.81 -9.42 -20.83
C GLU A 90 -7.44 -8.84 -21.15
N GLY A 91 -7.27 -7.52 -20.99
CA GLY A 91 -5.99 -6.85 -21.21
C GLY A 91 -4.89 -7.40 -20.30
N LEU A 92 -5.25 -7.79 -19.08
CA LEU A 92 -4.32 -8.42 -18.15
C LEU A 92 -4.06 -9.89 -18.46
N ARG A 93 -5.08 -10.64 -18.94
CA ARG A 93 -4.90 -12.00 -19.46
C ARG A 93 -3.95 -12.06 -20.64
N HIS A 94 -3.95 -11.07 -21.53
CA HIS A 94 -2.98 -10.99 -22.61
C HIS A 94 -1.53 -10.88 -22.11
N LEU A 95 -1.30 -10.19 -20.99
CA LEU A 95 0.04 -10.16 -20.36
C LEU A 95 0.42 -11.52 -19.78
N VAL A 96 -0.53 -12.24 -19.18
CA VAL A 96 -0.32 -13.61 -18.69
C VAL A 96 -0.03 -14.57 -19.84
N ALA A 97 -0.75 -14.44 -20.95
CA ALA A 97 -0.51 -15.23 -22.17
C ALA A 97 0.87 -14.93 -22.77
N ALA A 98 1.27 -13.67 -22.86
CA ALA A 98 2.60 -13.28 -23.33
C ALA A 98 3.71 -13.87 -22.43
N ALA A 99 3.53 -13.81 -21.11
CA ALA A 99 4.44 -14.44 -20.15
C ALA A 99 4.52 -15.95 -20.36
N ARG A 100 3.40 -16.61 -20.66
CA ARG A 100 3.33 -18.04 -20.98
C ARG A 100 4.05 -18.39 -22.29
N GLU A 101 3.99 -17.55 -23.30
CA GLU A 101 4.62 -17.82 -24.60
C GLU A 101 6.11 -17.45 -24.64
N SER A 102 6.60 -16.73 -23.62
CA SER A 102 8.00 -16.32 -23.56
C SER A 102 8.99 -17.51 -23.59
N THR A 103 10.12 -17.29 -24.26
CA THR A 103 11.19 -18.30 -24.45
C THR A 103 12.23 -18.30 -23.33
N GLY A 104 12.06 -17.47 -22.30
CA GLY A 104 13.02 -17.29 -21.21
C GLY A 104 12.53 -17.79 -19.85
N ARG A 105 13.38 -17.61 -18.84
CA ARG A 105 12.97 -17.72 -17.44
C ARG A 105 12.02 -16.56 -17.13
N VAL A 106 10.85 -16.90 -16.59
CA VAL A 106 9.84 -15.92 -16.17
C VAL A 106 9.64 -16.02 -14.67
N VAL A 107 9.56 -14.87 -14.02
CA VAL A 107 8.99 -14.77 -12.68
C VAL A 107 7.88 -13.73 -12.74
N MET A 108 6.70 -14.08 -12.27
CA MET A 108 5.56 -13.18 -12.17
C MET A 108 5.14 -13.14 -10.70
N MET A 109 5.02 -11.94 -10.15
CA MET A 109 4.46 -11.72 -8.82
C MET A 109 3.10 -11.04 -8.97
N LEU A 110 2.09 -11.61 -8.33
CA LEU A 110 0.73 -11.10 -8.28
C LEU A 110 0.34 -10.87 -6.81
N ALA A 111 -0.20 -9.70 -6.51
CA ALA A 111 -0.69 -9.42 -5.17
C ALA A 111 -1.87 -8.45 -5.20
N VAL A 112 -2.90 -8.70 -4.39
CA VAL A 112 -4.03 -7.78 -4.25
C VAL A 112 -3.78 -6.89 -3.05
N VAL A 113 -3.61 -5.59 -3.26
CA VAL A 113 -3.47 -4.64 -2.14
C VAL A 113 -4.83 -4.38 -1.47
N PRO A 114 -4.86 -3.90 -0.21
CA PRO A 114 -6.11 -3.77 0.55
C PRO A 114 -7.19 -2.90 -0.12
N ASN A 115 -6.78 -1.95 -0.96
CA ASN A 115 -7.69 -1.09 -1.73
C ASN A 115 -8.28 -1.75 -2.98
N GLY A 116 -7.94 -3.02 -3.26
CA GLY A 116 -8.45 -3.81 -4.39
C GLY A 116 -7.67 -3.65 -5.68
N ASN A 117 -6.56 -2.91 -5.68
CA ASN A 117 -5.67 -2.90 -6.84
C ASN A 117 -4.85 -4.21 -6.87
N LEU A 118 -4.47 -4.61 -8.07
CA LEU A 118 -3.55 -5.72 -8.32
C LEU A 118 -2.15 -5.17 -8.59
N LEU A 119 -1.16 -5.62 -7.85
CA LEU A 119 0.25 -5.42 -8.14
C LEU A 119 0.71 -6.58 -9.03
N VAL A 120 1.29 -6.23 -10.16
CA VAL A 120 1.85 -7.18 -11.13
C VAL A 120 3.28 -6.79 -11.40
N GLU A 121 4.19 -7.72 -11.15
CA GLU A 121 5.62 -7.55 -11.46
C GLU A 121 6.11 -8.74 -12.28
N GLU A 122 6.71 -8.45 -13.42
CA GLU A 122 7.25 -9.44 -14.35
C GLU A 122 8.78 -9.37 -14.38
N VAL A 123 9.42 -10.52 -14.50
CA VAL A 123 10.88 -10.72 -14.52
C VAL A 123 11.26 -11.40 -15.84
N PRO A 124 12.25 -10.90 -16.62
CA PRO A 124 13.43 -10.15 -16.17
C PRO A 124 13.13 -8.72 -15.68
N PRO A 125 13.81 -8.25 -14.63
CA PRO A 125 13.51 -6.96 -14.02
C PRO A 125 13.84 -5.84 -15.01
N GLY A 126 12.82 -5.08 -15.41
CA GLY A 126 12.98 -3.99 -16.39
C GLY A 126 11.66 -3.39 -16.89
N THR A 127 10.55 -4.13 -16.82
CA THR A 127 9.21 -3.65 -17.22
C THR A 127 8.48 -2.87 -16.12
N GLY A 128 9.04 -2.86 -14.90
CA GLY A 128 8.56 -2.17 -13.72
C GLY A 128 7.36 -2.84 -13.05
N SER A 129 7.29 -2.75 -11.72
CA SER A 129 6.08 -3.09 -10.97
C SER A 129 4.92 -2.19 -11.44
N ARG A 130 3.79 -2.81 -11.80
CA ARG A 130 2.58 -2.10 -12.24
C ARG A 130 1.48 -2.33 -11.21
N SER A 131 0.97 -1.24 -10.65
CA SER A 131 -0.31 -1.27 -9.95
C SER A 131 -1.42 -1.09 -10.97
N VAL A 132 -2.33 -2.04 -11.01
CA VAL A 132 -3.46 -2.09 -11.93
C VAL A 132 -4.75 -2.14 -11.14
N ARG A 133 -5.79 -1.47 -11.62
CA ARG A 133 -7.15 -1.65 -11.10
C ARG A 133 -8.00 -2.30 -12.19
N LEU A 134 -8.68 -3.38 -11.85
CA LEU A 134 -9.61 -4.02 -12.77
C LEU A 134 -10.84 -3.13 -12.96
N THR A 135 -11.31 -3.01 -14.20
CA THR A 135 -12.58 -2.33 -14.54
C THR A 135 -13.78 -3.06 -13.93
N GLU A 136 -13.71 -4.39 -13.88
CA GLU A 136 -14.79 -5.26 -13.44
C GLU A 136 -14.26 -6.56 -12.81
N GLY A 137 -15.13 -7.26 -12.09
CA GLY A 137 -14.80 -8.51 -11.42
C GLY A 137 -14.04 -8.35 -10.09
N CYS A 138 -13.73 -9.48 -9.46
CA CYS A 138 -12.99 -9.51 -8.21
C CYS A 138 -11.48 -9.71 -8.48
N PRO A 139 -10.60 -8.84 -7.96
CA PRO A 139 -9.16 -8.99 -8.15
C PRO A 139 -8.60 -10.28 -7.53
N LEU A 140 -9.21 -10.78 -6.45
CA LEU A 140 -8.81 -12.06 -5.84
C LEU A 140 -9.19 -13.24 -6.73
N CYS A 141 -10.42 -13.28 -7.27
CA CYS A 141 -10.81 -14.30 -8.25
C CYS A 141 -9.95 -14.26 -9.52
N PHE A 142 -9.49 -13.07 -9.93
CA PHE A 142 -8.55 -12.95 -11.05
C PHE A 142 -7.23 -13.66 -10.74
N VAL A 143 -6.64 -13.42 -9.56
CA VAL A 143 -5.40 -14.10 -9.13
C VAL A 143 -5.58 -15.61 -9.07
N GLU A 144 -6.70 -16.10 -8.52
CA GLU A 144 -7.02 -17.53 -8.49
C GLU A 144 -7.16 -18.14 -9.89
N GLY A 145 -7.76 -17.38 -10.81
CA GLY A 145 -7.90 -17.77 -12.22
C GLY A 145 -6.54 -17.93 -12.89
N VAL A 146 -5.63 -16.96 -12.70
CA VAL A 146 -4.26 -17.05 -13.23
C VAL A 146 -3.48 -18.20 -12.60
N ALA A 147 -3.59 -18.40 -11.29
CA ALA A 147 -2.96 -19.51 -10.58
C ALA A 147 -3.44 -20.86 -11.14
N SER A 148 -4.76 -21.00 -11.33
CA SER A 148 -5.36 -22.20 -11.93
C SER A 148 -4.91 -22.43 -13.37
N GLU A 149 -4.80 -21.37 -14.17
CA GLU A 149 -4.42 -21.49 -15.57
C GLU A 149 -2.95 -21.92 -15.72
N LEU A 150 -2.04 -21.34 -14.94
CA LEU A 150 -0.60 -21.58 -15.10
C LEU A 150 -0.10 -22.82 -14.36
N VAL A 151 -0.62 -23.08 -13.16
CA VAL A 151 -0.15 -24.20 -12.30
C VAL A 151 -1.03 -25.44 -12.48
N GLY A 152 -2.30 -25.28 -12.86
CA GLY A 152 -3.24 -26.38 -13.09
C GLY A 152 -4.63 -26.08 -12.53
N ALA A 153 -5.67 -26.44 -13.29
CA ALA A 153 -7.05 -26.13 -12.96
C ALA A 153 -7.46 -26.78 -11.62
N GLY A 154 -7.87 -25.95 -10.65
CA GLY A 154 -8.25 -26.42 -9.32
C GLY A 154 -7.09 -26.91 -8.45
N GLY A 155 -5.85 -26.54 -8.79
CA GLY A 155 -4.67 -27.01 -8.08
C GLY A 155 -4.58 -26.56 -6.60
N PRO A 156 -3.73 -27.23 -5.80
CA PRO A 156 -3.54 -26.96 -4.37
C PRO A 156 -3.19 -25.50 -4.05
N VAL A 157 -2.63 -24.76 -5.02
CA VAL A 157 -2.33 -23.34 -4.89
C VAL A 157 -3.55 -22.47 -4.59
N VAL A 158 -4.70 -22.73 -5.23
CA VAL A 158 -5.91 -21.91 -5.02
C VAL A 158 -6.52 -22.21 -3.65
N GLU A 159 -6.51 -23.48 -3.25
CA GLU A 159 -6.98 -23.89 -1.93
C GLU A 159 -6.12 -23.28 -0.82
N GLU A 160 -4.79 -23.34 -0.97
CA GLU A 160 -3.85 -22.74 -0.02
C GLU A 160 -4.03 -21.21 0.03
N TYR A 161 -4.16 -20.56 -1.13
CA TYR A 161 -4.40 -19.12 -1.23
C TYR A 161 -5.68 -18.71 -0.48
N ARG A 162 -6.79 -19.41 -0.74
CA ARG A 162 -8.07 -19.17 -0.05
C ARG A 162 -7.99 -19.40 1.45
N ALA A 163 -7.32 -20.46 1.89
CA ALA A 163 -7.14 -20.76 3.31
C ALA A 163 -6.41 -19.63 4.03
N ARG A 164 -5.35 -19.08 3.42
CA ARG A 164 -4.60 -17.95 3.99
C ARG A 164 -5.41 -16.65 4.00
N LEU A 165 -6.19 -16.39 2.94
CA LEU A 165 -7.12 -15.25 2.91
C LEU A 165 -8.20 -15.35 3.98
N ALA A 166 -8.74 -16.56 4.21
CA ALA A 166 -9.71 -16.82 5.28
C ALA A 166 -9.10 -16.59 6.68
N GLY A 167 -7.81 -16.87 6.85
CA GLY A 167 -7.02 -16.50 8.03
C GLY A 167 -6.77 -15.00 8.17
N GLY A 168 -7.25 -14.17 7.24
CA GLY A 168 -7.10 -12.72 7.27
C GLY A 168 -5.71 -12.24 6.87
N VAL A 169 -4.92 -13.08 6.19
CA VAL A 169 -3.56 -12.75 5.75
C VAL A 169 -3.54 -12.50 4.26
N ASN A 170 -3.12 -11.30 3.86
CA ASN A 170 -2.91 -10.98 2.46
C ASN A 170 -1.60 -11.59 1.93
N GLN A 171 -1.61 -12.11 0.71
CA GLN A 171 -0.53 -12.93 0.15
C GLN A 171 0.02 -12.35 -1.15
N LEU A 172 1.32 -12.58 -1.37
CA LEU A 172 2.04 -12.42 -2.63
C LEU A 172 2.09 -13.80 -3.31
N LEU A 173 1.49 -13.93 -4.48
CA LEU A 173 1.62 -15.12 -5.32
C LEU A 173 2.81 -14.93 -6.27
N PHE A 174 3.85 -15.73 -6.08
CA PHE A 174 4.97 -15.84 -6.99
C PHE A 174 4.76 -17.04 -7.91
N LEU A 175 4.84 -16.81 -9.20
CA LEU A 175 4.79 -17.83 -10.25
C LEU A 175 6.12 -17.79 -10.99
N ARG A 176 6.78 -18.94 -11.12
CA ARG A 176 8.09 -19.05 -11.73
C ARG A 176 8.10 -20.16 -12.77
N ARG A 177 8.71 -19.88 -13.92
CA ARG A 177 9.06 -20.89 -14.92
C ARG A 177 10.51 -20.74 -15.32
N LEU A 178 11.28 -21.82 -15.24
CA LEU A 178 12.73 -21.77 -15.44
C LEU A 178 13.15 -21.88 -16.92
N ALA A 179 12.32 -22.48 -17.77
CA ALA A 179 12.59 -22.68 -19.20
C ALA A 179 11.29 -22.80 -20.00
N PRO A 180 11.32 -22.60 -21.33
CA PRO A 180 10.19 -22.90 -22.20
C PRO A 180 9.69 -24.33 -21.99
N GLY A 181 8.38 -24.51 -21.85
CA GLY A 181 7.75 -25.83 -21.67
C GLY A 181 7.94 -26.48 -20.29
N ALA A 182 8.77 -25.91 -19.39
CA ALA A 182 8.85 -26.37 -18.01
C ALA A 182 7.54 -26.09 -17.25
N PRO A 183 7.18 -26.91 -16.26
CA PRO A 183 6.02 -26.64 -15.41
C PRO A 183 6.20 -25.31 -14.67
N TRP A 184 5.08 -24.63 -14.40
CA TRP A 184 5.07 -23.47 -13.53
C TRP A 184 5.18 -23.92 -12.07
N GLU A 185 6.10 -23.32 -11.35
CA GLU A 185 6.22 -23.42 -9.91
C GLU A 185 5.51 -22.22 -9.25
N TYR A 186 4.97 -22.41 -8.05
CA TYR A 186 4.36 -21.34 -7.28
C TYR A 186 4.95 -21.24 -5.87
N ARG A 187 4.86 -20.05 -5.29
CA ARG A 187 5.11 -19.78 -3.88
C ARG A 187 4.16 -18.72 -3.37
N LEU A 188 3.62 -18.92 -2.17
CA LEU A 188 2.83 -17.93 -1.44
C LEU A 188 3.66 -17.35 -0.30
N ASP A 189 3.97 -16.06 -0.39
CA ASP A 189 4.63 -15.32 0.68
C ASP A 189 3.65 -14.33 1.32
N ASP A 190 3.85 -14.04 2.60
CA ASP A 190 3.07 -13.02 3.28
C ASP A 190 3.40 -11.64 2.70
N ALA A 191 2.37 -10.85 2.42
CA ALA A 191 2.56 -9.46 2.02
C ALA A 191 3.14 -8.65 3.19
N ALA A 192 4.33 -8.07 3.01
CA ALA A 192 4.98 -7.27 4.04
C ALA A 192 4.15 -6.01 4.40
N GLY A 193 3.47 -6.01 5.55
CA GLY A 193 2.68 -4.88 6.03
C GLY A 193 1.44 -5.29 6.84
N ARG A 194 0.44 -4.40 6.93
CA ARG A 194 -0.85 -4.75 7.57
C ARG A 194 -1.53 -5.82 6.71
N PRO A 195 -1.89 -6.98 7.28
CA PRO A 195 -2.41 -8.13 6.53
C PRO A 195 -3.82 -7.93 5.98
N ALA A 196 -4.36 -6.71 5.98
CA ALA A 196 -5.75 -6.43 5.67
C ALA A 196 -6.13 -6.95 4.28
N VAL A 197 -6.91 -8.03 4.28
CA VAL A 197 -7.43 -8.66 3.07
C VAL A 197 -8.43 -7.71 2.42
N HIS A 198 -8.27 -7.51 1.11
CA HIS A 198 -9.26 -6.80 0.32
C HIS A 198 -10.57 -7.58 0.32
N ARG A 199 -11.67 -6.92 0.66
CA ARG A 199 -13.01 -7.49 0.59
C ARG A 199 -13.75 -6.85 -0.57
N ASN A 200 -14.30 -7.66 -1.47
CA ASN A 200 -15.11 -7.17 -2.58
C ASN A 200 -16.58 -7.55 -2.35
N PRO A 201 -17.43 -6.63 -1.85
CA PRO A 201 -18.80 -6.95 -1.42
C PRO A 201 -19.67 -7.61 -2.49
N GLY A 202 -19.39 -7.39 -3.78
CA GLY A 202 -20.13 -7.99 -4.90
C GLY A 202 -19.64 -9.38 -5.30
N CYS A 203 -18.58 -9.90 -4.67
CA CYS A 203 -18.02 -11.20 -5.00
C CYS A 203 -18.58 -12.29 -4.09
N PRO A 204 -19.16 -13.38 -4.62
CA PRO A 204 -19.68 -14.47 -3.79
C PRO A 204 -18.59 -15.22 -3.02
N GLN A 205 -17.35 -15.26 -3.55
CA GLN A 205 -16.22 -15.95 -2.93
C GLN A 205 -15.44 -15.06 -1.95
N HIS A 206 -15.34 -13.75 -2.24
CA HIS A 206 -14.47 -12.81 -1.52
C HIS A 206 -15.19 -11.58 -0.97
N GLY A 207 -16.53 -11.61 -0.92
CA GLY A 207 -17.37 -10.53 -0.43
C GLY A 207 -17.66 -10.56 1.05
N GLY A 208 -17.02 -11.45 1.79
CA GLY A 208 -17.34 -11.77 3.18
C GLY A 208 -17.64 -10.54 4.07
N ARG A 209 -18.94 -10.35 4.35
CA ARG A 209 -19.39 -10.35 5.75
C ARG A 209 -19.19 -11.78 6.26
N LEU A 210 -18.24 -11.95 7.15
CA LEU A 210 -18.23 -13.07 8.07
C LEU A 210 -18.53 -12.46 9.44
N LEU A 211 -19.53 -13.07 10.10
CA LEU A 211 -20.08 -12.74 11.41
C LEU A 211 -18.98 -12.45 12.45
#